data_AF-A0A957PP75-F1
#
_entry.id   AF-A0A957PP75-F1
#
_cell.length_a   1.000
_cell.length_b   1.000
_cell.length_c   1.000
_cell.angle_alpha   90.00
_cell.angle_beta   90.00
_cell.angle_gamma   90.00
#
_symmetry.space_group_name_H-M   'P 1'
#
loop_
_entity.id
_entity.type
_entity.pdbx_description
1 polymer ?
#
loop_
_entity_poly.entity_id
_entity_poly.type
_entity_poly.pdbx_seq_one_letter_code
_entity_poly.pdbx_strand_id
1 'polypeptide(L)'
;MTTKSDVLIIGGGPVGLSCAYYLLKSGRQVTLLDAKDIGKGSGSGNAGHIVPSHIIPLAAPGVVTSALKWMLDPAHSPFGMKVSLDPNYLIWLLKFVLACSQNNVNRSIEPLNQLGQLSARNFAQIIAEEKFDCAYQEKGLLHLFKTEKAFHEGQHEGEFMQKHGIPVSMYDKNKIHEVEPAAVDDVIGGVHFTGDAHLNPAVFLNLLKERIQSMGAELMGGTQVTG
;
A
#
# COMPACT_ATOMS: atom_id res chain seq x y z
N MET A 1 8.33 -14.86 33.33
CA MET A 1 6.86 -15.01 33.30
C MET A 1 6.52 -15.82 32.07
N THR A 2 5.81 -16.93 32.20
CA THR A 2 5.27 -17.66 31.05
C THR A 2 3.97 -16.99 30.66
N THR A 3 4.01 -16.14 29.64
CA THR A 3 2.81 -15.56 29.01
C THR A 3 2.06 -16.68 28.32
N LYS A 4 0.87 -17.01 28.83
CA LYS A 4 -0.03 -17.98 28.19
C LYS A 4 -0.89 -17.21 27.20
N SER A 5 -0.58 -17.29 25.91
CA SER A 5 -1.39 -16.73 24.83
C SER A 5 -1.75 -17.82 23.81
N ASP A 6 -2.91 -17.67 23.18
CA ASP A 6 -3.33 -18.57 22.09
C ASP A 6 -2.50 -18.29 20.83
N VAL A 7 -2.16 -17.01 20.62
CA VAL A 7 -1.42 -16.55 19.44
C VAL A 7 -0.32 -15.56 19.85
N LEU A 8 0.89 -15.82 19.36
CA LEU A 8 2.02 -14.90 19.42
C LEU A 8 2.22 -14.24 18.05
N ILE A 9 2.22 -12.91 18.01
CA ILE A 9 2.47 -12.11 16.79
C ILE A 9 3.86 -11.48 16.89
N ILE A 10 4.66 -11.64 15.83
CA ILE A 10 6.00 -11.04 15.72
C ILE A 10 5.93 -9.91 14.68
N GLY A 11 6.03 -8.67 15.15
CA GLY A 11 5.94 -7.45 14.36
C GLY A 11 4.72 -6.61 14.72
N GLY A 12 4.95 -5.43 15.30
CA GLY A 12 3.96 -4.42 15.70
C GLY A 12 3.68 -3.36 14.64
N GLY A 13 3.85 -3.68 13.36
CA GLY A 13 3.47 -2.83 12.24
C GLY A 13 1.97 -2.92 11.88
N PRO A 14 1.54 -2.29 10.76
CA PRO A 14 0.14 -2.27 10.32
C PRO A 14 -0.48 -3.66 10.20
N VAL A 15 0.27 -4.62 9.65
CA VAL A 15 -0.20 -6.01 9.47
C VAL A 15 -0.40 -6.68 10.82
N GLY A 16 0.59 -6.63 11.71
CA GLY A 16 0.51 -7.29 13.02
C GLY A 16 -0.57 -6.71 13.91
N LEU A 17 -0.73 -5.39 13.93
CA LEU A 17 -1.81 -4.71 14.65
C LEU A 17 -3.20 -5.08 14.12
N SER A 18 -3.35 -5.15 12.78
CA SER A 18 -4.61 -5.57 12.16
C SER A 18 -4.94 -7.04 12.47
N CYS A 19 -3.93 -7.93 12.41
CA CYS A 19 -4.08 -9.32 12.80
C CYS A 19 -4.50 -9.45 14.28
N ALA A 20 -3.84 -8.73 15.18
CA ALA A 20 -4.17 -8.72 16.60
C ALA A 20 -5.63 -8.30 16.84
N TYR A 21 -6.08 -7.24 16.18
CA TYR A 21 -7.45 -6.74 16.28
C TYR A 21 -8.49 -7.80 15.92
N TYR A 22 -8.35 -8.44 14.76
CA TYR A 22 -9.30 -9.46 14.32
C TYR A 22 -9.22 -10.75 15.15
N LEU A 23 -8.02 -11.14 15.61
CA LEU A 23 -7.86 -12.29 16.51
C LEU A 23 -8.52 -12.05 17.88
N LEU A 24 -8.36 -10.87 18.46
CA LEU A 24 -9.04 -10.47 19.69
C LEU A 24 -10.56 -10.44 19.50
N LYS A 25 -11.06 -9.89 18.38
CA LYS A 25 -12.50 -9.95 18.05
C LYS A 25 -13.03 -11.39 17.94
N SER A 26 -12.19 -12.35 17.54
CA SER A 26 -12.55 -13.77 17.51
C SER A 26 -12.45 -14.48 18.87
N GLY A 27 -12.12 -13.77 19.95
CA GLY A 27 -12.03 -14.30 21.30
C GLY A 27 -10.70 -14.99 21.64
N ARG A 28 -9.63 -14.73 20.87
CA ARG A 28 -8.29 -15.28 21.12
C ARG A 28 -7.48 -14.40 22.07
N GLN A 29 -6.64 -15.04 22.88
CA GLN A 29 -5.61 -14.34 23.66
C GLN A 29 -4.38 -14.08 22.80
N VAL A 30 -4.00 -12.81 22.67
CA VAL A 30 -2.92 -12.37 21.77
C VAL A 30 -1.81 -11.71 22.56
N THR A 31 -0.57 -12.16 22.34
CA THR A 31 0.65 -11.43 22.68
C THR A 31 1.29 -10.93 21.40
N LEU A 32 1.65 -9.65 21.34
CA LEU A 32 2.35 -9.04 20.21
C LEU A 32 3.71 -8.53 20.65
N LEU A 33 4.75 -8.96 19.93
CA LEU A 33 6.13 -8.55 20.15
C LEU A 33 6.61 -7.67 19.00
N ASP A 34 7.42 -6.65 19.29
CA ASP A 34 8.20 -5.94 18.28
C ASP A 34 9.61 -5.68 18.82
N ALA A 35 10.62 -5.78 17.94
CA ALA A 35 12.01 -5.48 18.31
C ALA A 35 12.23 -3.99 18.62
N LYS A 36 11.33 -3.11 18.17
CA LYS A 36 11.30 -1.68 18.41
C LYS A 36 9.97 -1.30 19.09
N ASP A 37 9.61 -0.02 19.02
CA ASP A 37 8.31 0.46 19.46
C ASP A 37 7.19 0.00 18.52
N ILE A 38 6.11 -0.53 19.11
CA ILE A 38 4.91 -0.94 18.38
C ILE A 38 4.21 0.27 17.75
N GLY A 39 3.75 0.09 16.51
CA GLY A 39 3.08 1.14 15.73
C GLY A 39 4.02 2.18 15.14
N LYS A 40 5.35 2.00 15.25
CA LYS A 40 6.36 2.88 14.66
C LYS A 40 7.08 2.23 13.47
N GLY A 41 7.75 3.04 12.66
CA GLY A 41 8.59 2.61 11.54
C GLY A 41 7.97 2.92 10.17
N SER A 42 8.20 2.06 9.17
CA SER A 42 7.70 2.25 7.81
C SER A 42 6.18 2.32 7.74
N GLY A 43 5.50 1.59 8.63
CA GLY A 43 4.04 1.62 8.73
C GLY A 43 3.47 2.99 9.12
N SER A 44 4.13 3.73 10.03
CA SER A 44 3.68 5.06 10.44
C SER A 44 4.18 6.18 9.53
N GLY A 45 5.23 5.92 8.74
CA GLY A 45 5.88 6.90 7.87
C GLY A 45 5.47 6.84 6.39
N ASN A 46 4.48 6.03 6.02
CA ASN A 46 3.99 5.99 4.63
C ASN A 46 3.01 7.14 4.33
N ALA A 47 2.56 7.24 3.07
CA ALA A 47 1.67 8.30 2.60
C ALA A 47 0.20 8.16 3.01
N GLY A 48 -0.18 7.05 3.68
CA GLY A 48 -1.53 6.85 4.19
C GLY A 48 -2.57 6.44 3.14
N HIS A 49 -2.16 6.13 1.92
CA HIS A 49 -3.05 5.75 0.83
C HIS A 49 -3.59 4.32 1.01
N ILE A 50 -4.89 4.17 0.72
CA ILE A 50 -5.60 2.90 0.60
C ILE A 50 -6.03 2.79 -0.86
N VAL A 51 -5.34 1.94 -1.62
CA VAL A 51 -5.37 1.96 -3.09
C VAL A 51 -5.84 0.63 -3.67
N PRO A 52 -7.14 0.28 -3.56
CA PRO A 52 -7.70 -0.88 -4.25
C PRO A 52 -7.53 -0.79 -5.78
N SER A 53 -7.24 0.39 -6.33
CA SER A 53 -6.88 0.59 -7.74
C SER A 53 -5.59 -0.11 -8.20
N HIS A 54 -4.64 -0.39 -7.29
CA HIS A 54 -3.30 -0.88 -7.63
C HIS A 54 -3.27 -2.39 -7.87
N ILE A 55 -3.91 -2.82 -8.96
CA ILE A 55 -4.08 -4.24 -9.32
C ILE A 55 -2.99 -4.77 -10.27
N ILE A 56 -2.09 -3.91 -10.74
CA ILE A 56 -0.89 -4.33 -11.50
C ILE A 56 0.20 -4.73 -10.50
N PRO A 57 0.74 -5.95 -10.58
CA PRO A 57 1.82 -6.36 -9.68
C PRO A 57 3.11 -5.60 -9.99
N LEU A 58 3.95 -5.43 -8.97
CA LEU A 58 5.29 -4.84 -9.11
C LEU A 58 6.14 -5.55 -10.18
N ALA A 59 5.99 -6.87 -10.31
CA ALA A 59 6.64 -7.66 -11.35
C ALA A 59 5.79 -7.66 -12.63
N ALA A 60 5.99 -6.64 -13.47
CA ALA A 60 5.27 -6.45 -14.73
C ALA A 60 6.24 -6.23 -15.91
N PRO A 61 5.79 -6.47 -17.16
CA PRO A 61 6.57 -6.14 -18.35
C PRO A 61 7.06 -4.69 -18.32
N GLY A 62 8.29 -4.45 -18.80
CA GLY A 62 8.90 -3.11 -18.84
C GLY A 62 9.56 -2.64 -17.53
N VAL A 63 9.26 -3.27 -16.38
CA VAL A 63 9.89 -2.94 -15.10
C VAL A 63 11.40 -3.18 -15.14
N VAL A 64 11.85 -4.31 -15.70
CA VAL A 64 13.28 -4.63 -15.83
C VAL A 64 14.00 -3.60 -16.71
N THR A 65 13.39 -3.21 -17.84
CA THR A 65 13.95 -2.20 -18.73
C THR A 65 14.05 -0.84 -18.04
N SER A 66 13.02 -0.45 -17.29
CA SER A 66 13.01 0.80 -16.53
C SER A 66 14.04 0.80 -15.41
N ALA A 67 14.15 -0.31 -14.66
CA ALA A 67 15.16 -0.51 -13.64
C ALA A 67 16.59 -0.38 -14.21
N LEU A 68 16.88 -1.00 -15.36
CA LEU A 68 18.18 -0.87 -16.01
C LEU A 68 18.47 0.57 -16.46
N LYS A 69 17.48 1.27 -17.03
CA LYS A 69 17.63 2.70 -17.39
C LYS A 69 17.93 3.56 -16.17
N TRP A 70 17.23 3.34 -15.06
CA TRP A 70 17.45 4.04 -13.81
C TRP A 70 18.81 3.73 -13.18
N MET A 71 19.29 2.50 -13.26
CA MET A 71 20.65 2.15 -12.81
C MET A 71 21.75 2.87 -13.59
N LEU A 72 21.48 3.29 -14.84
CA LEU A 72 22.42 4.05 -15.67
C LEU A 72 22.41 5.56 -15.37
N ASP A 73 21.45 6.06 -14.58
CA ASP A 73 21.37 7.45 -14.12
C ASP A 73 21.23 7.52 -12.57
N PRO A 74 22.24 7.07 -11.81
CA PRO A 74 22.16 7.03 -10.35
C PRO A 74 22.02 8.41 -9.69
N ALA A 75 22.33 9.50 -10.41
CA ALA A 75 22.23 10.86 -9.90
C ALA A 75 20.78 11.38 -9.81
N HIS A 76 19.89 10.90 -10.68
CA HIS A 76 18.49 11.33 -10.73
C HIS A 76 17.50 10.17 -10.58
N SER A 77 18.01 8.94 -10.43
CA SER A 77 17.20 7.73 -10.29
C SER A 77 16.52 7.65 -8.92
N PRO A 78 15.20 7.41 -8.87
CA PRO A 78 14.51 7.04 -7.62
C PRO A 78 14.77 5.59 -7.22
N PHE A 79 15.44 4.81 -8.08
CA PHE A 79 15.68 3.38 -7.91
C PHE A 79 17.08 3.11 -7.35
N GLY A 80 17.13 2.54 -6.15
CA GLY A 80 18.36 2.11 -5.49
C GLY A 80 18.39 0.59 -5.37
N MET A 81 19.48 -0.03 -5.85
CA MET A 81 19.68 -1.47 -5.74
C MET A 81 21.12 -1.78 -5.36
N LYS A 82 21.31 -2.62 -4.33
CA LYS A 82 22.62 -3.12 -3.95
C LYS A 82 23.03 -4.23 -4.92
N VAL A 83 24.06 -3.98 -5.73
CA VAL A 83 24.65 -5.02 -6.58
C VAL A 83 25.39 -6.02 -5.69
N SER A 84 25.04 -7.30 -5.79
CA SER A 84 25.66 -8.40 -5.04
C SER A 84 25.92 -9.58 -5.98
N LEU A 85 27.03 -10.28 -5.78
CA LEU A 85 27.37 -11.53 -6.48
C LEU A 85 26.94 -12.78 -5.70
N ASP A 86 26.19 -12.61 -4.61
CA ASP A 86 25.61 -13.72 -3.87
C ASP A 86 24.73 -14.58 -4.81
N PRO A 87 25.00 -15.90 -4.95
CA PRO A 87 24.21 -16.78 -5.79
C PRO A 87 22.70 -16.74 -5.48
N ASN A 88 22.31 -16.62 -4.21
CA ASN A 88 20.90 -16.55 -3.82
C ASN A 88 20.24 -15.27 -4.31
N TYR A 89 20.97 -14.16 -4.25
CA TYR A 89 20.52 -12.88 -4.76
C TYR A 89 20.35 -12.92 -6.29
N LEU A 90 21.32 -13.48 -7.02
CA LEU A 90 21.24 -13.63 -8.47
C LEU A 90 20.11 -14.55 -8.91
N ILE A 91 19.87 -15.66 -8.20
CA ILE A 91 18.73 -16.56 -8.44
C ILE A 91 17.41 -15.81 -8.21
N TRP A 92 17.32 -15.01 -7.15
CA TRP A 92 16.13 -14.21 -6.89
C TRP A 92 15.88 -13.16 -7.99
N LEU A 93 16.92 -12.46 -8.45
CA LEU A 93 16.82 -11.53 -9.57
C LEU A 93 16.33 -12.22 -10.84
N LEU A 94 16.86 -13.41 -11.16
CA LEU A 94 16.40 -14.19 -12.30
C LEU A 94 14.92 -14.56 -12.15
N LYS A 95 14.49 -15.03 -10.98
CA LYS A 95 13.07 -15.32 -10.69
C LYS A 95 12.19 -14.08 -10.85
N PHE A 96 12.65 -12.91 -10.39
CA PHE A 96 11.94 -11.65 -10.55
C PHE A 96 11.80 -11.26 -12.03
N VAL A 97 12.88 -11.36 -12.81
CA VAL A 97 12.85 -11.10 -14.26
C VAL A 97 11.87 -12.04 -14.97
N LEU A 98 11.89 -13.34 -14.64
CA LEU A 98 10.95 -14.31 -15.21
C LEU A 98 9.49 -14.05 -14.78
N ALA A 99 9.27 -13.48 -13.60
CA ALA A 99 7.95 -13.09 -13.13
C ALA A 99 7.41 -11.83 -13.82
N CYS A 100 8.26 -10.98 -14.41
CA CYS A 100 7.90 -9.79 -15.18
C CYS A 100 7.29 -10.15 -16.56
N SER A 101 6.16 -10.86 -16.58
CA SER A 101 5.47 -11.30 -17.79
C SER A 101 4.01 -10.87 -17.81
N GLN A 102 3.45 -10.66 -19.01
CA GLN A 102 2.04 -10.30 -19.16
C GLN A 102 1.11 -11.38 -18.62
N ASN A 103 1.50 -12.65 -18.76
CA ASN A 103 0.73 -13.76 -18.21
C ASN A 103 0.62 -13.68 -16.67
N ASN A 104 1.71 -13.32 -15.99
CA ASN A 104 1.71 -13.15 -14.55
C ASN A 104 0.86 -11.94 -14.11
N VAL A 105 0.90 -10.84 -14.87
CA VAL A 105 0.02 -9.68 -14.66
C VAL A 105 -1.43 -10.13 -14.76
N ASN A 106 -1.84 -10.72 -15.88
CA ASN A 106 -3.23 -11.15 -16.11
C ASN A 106 -3.75 -12.10 -15.02
N ARG A 107 -2.92 -13.03 -14.54
CA ARG A 107 -3.26 -13.94 -13.44
C ARG A 107 -3.40 -13.23 -12.08
N SER A 108 -2.69 -12.12 -11.88
CA SER A 108 -2.64 -11.42 -10.59
C SER A 108 -3.75 -10.37 -10.44
N ILE A 109 -4.28 -9.85 -11.54
CA ILE A 109 -5.29 -8.78 -11.54
C ILE A 109 -6.48 -9.12 -10.64
N GLU A 110 -7.15 -10.26 -10.88
CA GLU A 110 -8.38 -10.60 -10.16
C GLU A 110 -8.12 -10.82 -8.65
N PRO A 111 -7.13 -11.63 -8.22
CA PRO A 111 -6.80 -11.76 -6.81
C PRO A 111 -6.40 -10.44 -6.13
N LEU A 112 -5.63 -9.58 -6.82
CA LEU A 112 -5.21 -8.29 -6.26
C LEU A 112 -6.39 -7.33 -6.13
N ASN A 113 -7.29 -7.30 -7.10
CA ASN A 113 -8.52 -6.52 -7.03
C ASN A 113 -9.38 -6.98 -5.84
N GLN A 114 -9.68 -8.27 -5.73
CA GLN A 114 -10.47 -8.81 -4.63
C GLN A 114 -9.86 -8.50 -3.26
N LEU A 115 -8.54 -8.68 -3.13
CA LEU A 115 -7.83 -8.38 -1.89
C LEU A 115 -7.82 -6.88 -1.58
N GLY A 116 -7.58 -6.04 -2.58
CA GLY A 116 -7.61 -4.58 -2.45
C GLY A 116 -8.98 -4.07 -2.00
N GLN A 117 -10.05 -4.52 -2.64
CA GLN A 117 -11.42 -4.17 -2.30
C GLN A 117 -11.80 -4.65 -0.90
N LEU A 118 -11.41 -5.87 -0.52
CA LEU A 118 -11.62 -6.38 0.84
C LEU A 118 -10.87 -5.54 1.87
N SER A 119 -9.62 -5.19 1.59
CA SER A 119 -8.79 -4.34 2.46
C SER A 119 -9.42 -2.97 2.65
N ALA A 120 -9.84 -2.30 1.57
CA ALA A 120 -10.49 -0.99 1.62
C ALA A 120 -11.78 -1.02 2.48
N ARG A 121 -12.63 -2.02 2.28
CA ARG A 121 -13.84 -2.22 3.10
C ARG A 121 -13.49 -2.44 4.58
N ASN A 122 -12.47 -3.23 4.87
CA ASN A 122 -12.05 -3.50 6.25
C ASN A 122 -11.50 -2.24 6.94
N PHE A 123 -10.77 -1.38 6.23
CA PHE A 123 -10.35 -0.08 6.75
C PHE A 123 -11.56 0.79 7.10
N ALA A 124 -12.48 0.98 6.15
CA ALA A 124 -13.71 1.75 6.36
C ALA A 124 -14.52 1.22 7.55
N GLN A 125 -14.66 -0.11 7.65
CA GLN A 125 -15.38 -0.77 8.72
C GLN A 125 -14.72 -0.55 10.10
N ILE A 126 -13.41 -0.81 10.24
CA ILE A 126 -12.72 -0.61 11.53
C ILE A 126 -12.81 0.84 11.98
N ILE A 127 -12.57 1.77 11.05
CA ILE A 127 -12.56 3.21 11.35
C ILE A 127 -13.96 3.67 11.81
N ALA A 128 -15.02 3.21 11.15
CA ALA A 128 -16.39 3.53 11.52
C ALA A 128 -16.82 2.88 12.85
N GLU A 129 -16.53 1.59 13.04
CA GLU A 129 -16.92 0.83 14.24
C GLU A 129 -16.23 1.37 15.50
N GLU A 130 -14.92 1.60 15.42
CA GLU A 130 -14.10 2.07 16.55
C GLU A 130 -14.05 3.60 16.65
N LYS A 131 -14.70 4.30 15.72
CA LYS A 131 -14.78 5.78 15.66
C LYS A 131 -13.41 6.44 15.66
N PHE A 132 -12.50 5.92 14.84
CA PHE A 132 -11.14 6.45 14.75
C PHE A 132 -11.11 7.78 14.01
N ASP A 133 -10.63 8.83 14.69
CA ASP A 133 -10.31 10.10 14.06
C ASP A 133 -8.86 10.06 13.53
N CYS A 134 -8.69 9.47 12.34
CA CYS A 134 -7.41 9.36 11.66
C CYS A 134 -7.39 10.09 10.32
N ALA A 135 -8.19 11.14 10.15
CA ALA A 135 -8.31 11.87 8.89
C ALA A 135 -8.63 10.98 7.67
N TYR A 136 -9.43 9.93 7.87
CA TYR A 136 -9.85 9.03 6.80
C TYR A 136 -10.79 9.73 5.82
N GLN A 137 -10.49 9.66 4.53
CA GLN A 137 -11.29 10.26 3.46
C GLN A 137 -11.30 9.37 2.21
N GLU A 138 -12.49 9.14 1.67
CA GLU A 138 -12.73 8.45 0.40
C GLU A 138 -12.82 9.46 -0.75
N LYS A 139 -11.71 10.16 -1.00
CA LYS A 139 -11.60 11.18 -2.06
C LYS A 139 -10.82 10.70 -3.29
N GLY A 140 -10.43 9.44 -3.34
CA GLY A 140 -9.66 8.87 -4.44
C GLY A 140 -8.17 9.25 -4.42
N LEU A 141 -7.53 8.91 -5.53
CA LEU A 141 -6.15 9.26 -5.87
C LEU A 141 -6.13 9.90 -7.26
N LEU A 142 -5.70 11.16 -7.34
CA LEU A 142 -5.69 11.95 -8.57
C LEU A 142 -4.27 12.09 -9.11
N HIS A 143 -4.00 11.48 -10.26
CA HIS A 143 -2.75 11.66 -10.99
C HIS A 143 -2.85 12.90 -11.89
N LEU A 144 -1.87 13.80 -11.78
CA LEU A 144 -1.79 15.03 -12.59
C LEU A 144 -0.70 14.87 -13.66
N PHE A 145 -1.01 15.29 -14.88
CA PHE A 145 -0.10 15.16 -16.02
C PHE A 145 0.24 16.53 -16.61
N LYS A 146 1.52 16.72 -16.95
CA LYS A 146 2.05 17.97 -17.54
C LYS A 146 2.47 17.84 -19.00
N THR A 147 2.50 16.61 -19.53
CA THR A 147 2.93 16.33 -20.92
C THR A 147 1.93 15.41 -21.58
N GLU A 148 1.67 15.64 -22.87
CA GLU A 148 0.70 14.86 -23.65
C GLU A 148 1.04 13.37 -23.64
N LYS A 149 2.32 13.04 -23.77
CA LYS A 149 2.79 11.66 -23.74
C LYS A 149 2.41 10.95 -22.43
N ALA A 150 2.74 11.56 -21.29
CA ALA A 150 2.44 10.97 -19.98
C ALA A 150 0.93 10.92 -19.74
N PHE A 151 0.17 11.92 -20.20
CA PHE A 151 -1.28 11.92 -20.06
C PHE A 151 -1.92 10.80 -20.88
N HIS A 152 -1.51 10.60 -22.13
CA HIS A 152 -1.97 9.48 -22.95
C HIS A 152 -1.63 8.10 -22.34
N GLU A 153 -0.42 7.94 -21.79
CA GLU A 153 -0.03 6.72 -21.06
C GLU A 153 -0.94 6.49 -19.84
N GLY A 154 -1.20 7.54 -19.05
CA GLY A 154 -2.10 7.49 -17.90
C GLY A 154 -3.55 7.20 -18.28
N GLN A 155 -4.05 7.77 -19.38
CA GLN A 155 -5.38 7.45 -19.91
C GLN A 155 -5.49 5.98 -20.29
N HIS A 156 -4.49 5.45 -21.00
CA HIS A 156 -4.45 4.04 -21.37
C HIS A 156 -4.46 3.11 -20.15
N GLU A 157 -3.70 3.44 -19.11
CA GLU A 157 -3.74 2.74 -17.83
C GLU A 157 -5.12 2.85 -17.17
N GLY A 158 -5.71 4.04 -17.14
CA GLY A 158 -7.06 4.26 -16.60
C GLY A 158 -8.14 3.45 -17.32
N GLU A 159 -8.11 3.39 -18.65
CA GLU A 159 -9.01 2.55 -19.46
C GLU A 159 -8.83 1.06 -19.14
N PHE A 160 -7.58 0.63 -18.94
CA PHE A 160 -7.29 -0.74 -18.53
C PHE A 160 -7.86 -1.04 -17.14
N MET A 161 -7.74 -0.12 -16.19
CA MET A 161 -8.30 -0.27 -14.84
C MET A 161 -9.84 -0.31 -14.86
N GLN A 162 -10.49 0.54 -15.66
CA GLN A 162 -11.95 0.51 -15.85
C GLN A 162 -12.44 -0.84 -16.38
N LYS A 163 -11.72 -1.45 -17.34
CA LYS A 163 -12.05 -2.79 -17.87
C LYS A 163 -12.01 -3.88 -16.79
N HIS A 164 -11.30 -3.66 -15.70
CA HIS A 164 -11.20 -4.58 -14.56
C HIS A 164 -12.03 -4.12 -13.35
N GLY A 165 -12.99 -3.21 -13.57
CA GLY A 165 -13.96 -2.81 -12.55
C GLY A 165 -13.44 -1.79 -11.53
N ILE A 166 -12.29 -1.18 -11.77
CA ILE A 166 -11.79 -0.08 -10.95
C ILE A 166 -12.48 1.22 -11.38
N PRO A 167 -13.07 1.99 -10.45
CA PRO A 167 -13.71 3.25 -10.78
C PRO A 167 -12.65 4.32 -11.07
N VAL A 168 -12.63 4.80 -12.32
CA VAL A 168 -11.70 5.82 -12.81
C VAL A 168 -12.46 6.92 -13.53
N SER A 169 -12.08 8.17 -13.29
CA SER A 169 -12.51 9.34 -14.08
C SER A 169 -11.30 9.95 -14.79
N MET A 170 -11.47 10.38 -16.03
CA MET A 170 -10.44 11.09 -16.79
C MET A 170 -10.87 12.54 -16.98
N TYR A 171 -9.95 13.46 -16.75
CA TYR A 171 -10.19 14.90 -16.80
C TYR A 171 -9.26 15.53 -17.82
N ASP A 172 -9.84 16.31 -18.74
CA ASP A 172 -9.06 17.21 -19.60
C ASP A 172 -8.53 18.41 -18.80
N LYS A 173 -7.80 19.30 -19.48
CA LYS A 173 -7.22 20.49 -18.86
C LYS A 173 -8.27 21.38 -18.18
N ASN A 174 -9.44 21.59 -18.76
CA ASN A 174 -10.43 22.47 -18.14
C ASN A 174 -11.00 21.80 -16.88
N LYS A 175 -11.35 20.52 -16.99
CA LYS A 175 -11.98 19.79 -15.90
C LYS A 175 -11.04 19.55 -14.73
N ILE A 176 -9.75 19.32 -14.97
CA ILE A 176 -8.79 19.10 -13.88
C ILE A 176 -8.64 20.33 -12.98
N HIS A 177 -8.64 21.54 -13.56
CA HIS A 177 -8.55 22.80 -12.82
C HIS A 177 -9.86 23.17 -12.09
N GLU A 178 -11.00 22.65 -12.54
CA GLU A 178 -12.25 22.73 -11.76
C GLU A 178 -12.23 21.79 -10.54
N VAL A 179 -11.70 20.58 -10.71
CA VAL A 179 -11.69 19.53 -9.66
C VAL A 179 -10.61 19.78 -8.62
N GLU A 180 -9.43 20.21 -9.04
CA GLU A 180 -8.29 20.56 -8.18
C GLU A 180 -7.81 21.98 -8.48
N PRO A 181 -8.43 23.02 -7.86
CA PRO A 181 -8.07 24.41 -8.11
C PRO A 181 -6.66 24.80 -7.67
N ALA A 182 -5.98 23.97 -6.85
CA ALA A 182 -4.58 24.19 -6.49
C ALA A 182 -3.58 23.62 -7.51
N ALA A 183 -4.07 22.95 -8.57
CA ALA A 183 -3.22 22.48 -9.65
C ALA A 183 -2.55 23.68 -10.37
N VAL A 184 -1.27 23.53 -10.70
CA VAL A 184 -0.52 24.57 -11.44
C VAL A 184 -0.93 24.59 -12.91
N ASP A 185 -0.87 25.77 -13.55
CA ASP A 185 -1.38 26.03 -14.91
C ASP A 185 -0.86 25.08 -16.01
N ASP A 186 0.30 24.47 -15.80
CA ASP A 186 0.93 23.54 -16.74
C ASP A 186 0.49 22.08 -16.57
N VAL A 187 -0.45 21.80 -15.66
CA VAL A 187 -1.22 20.55 -15.65
C VAL A 187 -2.22 20.59 -16.81
N ILE A 188 -2.17 19.57 -17.66
CA ILE A 188 -2.94 19.44 -18.91
C ILE A 188 -4.05 18.40 -18.84
N GLY A 189 -4.10 17.61 -17.76
CA GLY A 189 -5.12 16.58 -17.57
C GLY A 189 -4.88 15.77 -16.30
N GLY A 190 -5.85 14.91 -15.98
CA GLY A 190 -5.77 14.05 -14.81
C GLY A 190 -6.49 12.72 -14.96
N VAL A 191 -6.03 11.73 -14.20
CA VAL A 191 -6.66 10.41 -14.08
C VAL A 191 -6.94 10.17 -12.61
N HIS A 192 -8.21 9.97 -12.27
CA HIS A 192 -8.69 9.93 -10.90
C HIS A 192 -9.25 8.56 -10.55
N PHE A 193 -8.56 7.84 -9.67
CA PHE A 193 -9.02 6.58 -9.09
C PHE A 193 -9.97 6.87 -7.92
N THR A 194 -11.26 7.01 -8.20
CA THR A 194 -12.24 7.53 -7.24
C THR A 194 -12.58 6.57 -6.11
N GLY A 195 -12.24 5.28 -6.27
CA GLY A 195 -12.43 4.24 -5.25
C GLY A 195 -11.29 4.15 -4.23
N ASP A 196 -10.24 4.94 -4.40
CA ASP A 196 -9.14 4.99 -3.45
C ASP A 196 -9.48 5.89 -2.26
N ALA A 197 -8.75 5.73 -1.17
CA ALA A 197 -8.91 6.52 0.03
C ALA A 197 -7.55 6.87 0.63
N HIS A 198 -7.56 7.70 1.66
CA HIS A 198 -6.38 7.99 2.44
C HIS A 198 -6.73 8.22 3.92
N LEU A 199 -5.72 8.12 4.78
CA LEU A 199 -5.79 8.43 6.20
C LEU A 199 -4.43 8.94 6.69
N ASN A 200 -4.34 9.37 7.95
CA ASN A 200 -3.08 9.58 8.65
C ASN A 200 -2.61 8.25 9.25
N PRO A 201 -1.54 7.62 8.71
CA PRO A 201 -1.15 6.27 9.12
C PRO A 201 -0.58 6.23 10.53
N ALA A 202 0.16 7.25 10.96
CA ALA A 202 0.69 7.32 12.32
C ALA A 202 -0.45 7.38 13.35
N VAL A 203 -1.48 8.19 13.09
CA VAL A 203 -2.65 8.31 13.97
C VAL A 203 -3.45 7.01 13.97
N PHE A 204 -3.76 6.44 12.79
CA PHE A 204 -4.48 5.17 12.69
C PHE A 204 -3.79 4.04 13.45
N LEU A 205 -2.48 3.87 13.29
CA LEU A 205 -1.75 2.81 13.99
C LEU A 205 -1.70 3.03 15.50
N ASN A 206 -1.62 4.28 15.96
CA ASN A 206 -1.67 4.57 17.39
C ASN A 206 -3.04 4.22 17.98
N LEU A 207 -4.12 4.65 17.32
CA LEU A 207 -5.50 4.32 17.72
C LEU A 207 -5.76 2.81 17.71
N LEU A 208 -5.30 2.10 16.67
CA LEU A 208 -5.44 0.65 16.58
C LEU A 208 -4.67 -0.07 17.70
N LYS A 209 -3.45 0.37 17.99
CA LYS A 209 -2.63 -0.15 19.10
C LYS A 209 -3.32 0.05 20.46
N GLU A 210 -3.82 1.26 20.73
CA GLU A 210 -4.59 1.56 21.96
C GLU A 210 -5.84 0.69 22.04
N ARG A 211 -6.52 0.49 20.90
CA ARG A 211 -7.71 -0.34 20.84
C ARG A 211 -7.44 -1.79 21.18
N ILE A 212 -6.46 -2.43 20.53
CA ILE A 212 -6.14 -3.84 20.83
C ILE A 212 -5.65 -4.03 22.27
N GLN A 213 -4.96 -3.04 22.84
CA GLN A 213 -4.57 -3.06 24.26
C GLN A 213 -5.80 -3.03 25.17
N SER A 214 -6.80 -2.19 24.86
CA SER A 214 -8.08 -2.16 25.60
C SER A 214 -8.88 -3.46 25.47
N MET A 215 -8.67 -4.23 24.40
CA MET A 215 -9.27 -5.55 24.18
C MET A 215 -8.51 -6.68 24.91
N GLY A 216 -7.40 -6.37 25.57
CA GLY A 216 -6.62 -7.32 26.37
C GLY A 216 -5.40 -7.92 25.68
N ALA A 217 -4.96 -7.38 24.53
CA ALA A 217 -3.67 -7.79 23.97
C ALA A 217 -2.50 -7.41 24.90
N GLU A 218 -1.57 -8.34 25.07
CA GLU A 218 -0.29 -8.06 25.70
C GLU A 218 0.68 -7.52 24.64
N LEU A 219 1.17 -6.30 24.85
CA LEU A 219 2.04 -5.60 23.89
C LEU A 219 3.45 -5.46 24.47
N MET A 220 4.44 -6.03 23.78
CA MET A 220 5.84 -6.01 24.20
C MET A 220 6.72 -5.38 23.10
N GLY A 221 6.92 -4.06 23.21
CA GLY A 221 7.92 -3.36 22.40
C GLY A 221 9.34 -3.62 22.93
N GLY A 222 10.36 -3.32 22.11
CA GLY A 222 11.77 -3.52 22.46
C GLY A 222 12.14 -4.98 22.73
N THR A 223 11.30 -5.92 22.27
CA THR A 223 11.41 -7.35 22.53
C THR A 223 11.74 -8.06 21.23
N GLN A 224 13.04 -8.25 20.99
CA GLN A 224 13.52 -8.97 19.82
C GLN A 224 13.35 -10.49 20.05
N VAL A 225 12.74 -11.17 19.08
CA VAL A 225 12.73 -12.63 19.06
C VAL A 225 14.08 -13.13 18.56
N THR A 226 14.74 -13.95 19.37
CA THR A 226 16.02 -14.60 19.06
C THR A 226 15.80 -16.10 18.90
N GLY A 227 16.42 -16.70 17.90
CA GLY A 227 16.46 -18.15 17.66
C GLY A 227 17.86 -18.70 17.90
#